data_AF-A0A2S8PKE6-F1
#
_entry.id   AF-A0A2S8PKE6-F1
#
_cell.length_a   1.000
_cell.length_b   1.000
_cell.length_c   1.000
_cell.angle_alpha   90.00
_cell.angle_beta   90.00
_cell.angle_gamma   90.00
#
_symmetry.space_group_name_H-M   'P 1'
#
loop_
_entity.id
_entity.type
_entity.pdbx_description
1 polymer ?
#
loop_
_entity_poly.entity_id
_entity_poly.type
_entity_poly.pdbx_seq_one_letter_code
_entity_poly.pdbx_strand_id
1 'polypeptide(L)'
;MERMFQNHEVRVSRTIEGTWDFTVVDEPDLSAQASQSFPYRMAVPSCWETHPDFSTYNGVGAYRTIVNIRREASVRLIFKGVKPHGTHLLGRGESCAAL
;
A
#
# COMPACT_ATOMS: atom_id res chain seq x y z
N MET A 1 3.11 -3.95 15.63
CA MET A 1 2.91 -3.22 16.92
C MET A 1 3.43 -1.80 16.73
N GLU A 2 2.54 -0.85 16.54
CA GLU A 2 2.92 0.49 16.04
C GLU A 2 3.39 1.48 17.13
N ARG A 3 3.12 1.18 18.42
CA ARG A 3 3.62 1.77 19.70
C ARG A 3 2.66 1.50 20.88
N MET A 4 3.13 1.61 22.14
CA MET A 4 2.37 1.24 23.37
C MET A 4 1.31 2.24 23.85
N PHE A 5 1.17 3.42 23.24
CA PHE A 5 0.23 4.46 23.71
C PHE A 5 -0.55 5.07 22.55
N GLN A 6 -1.85 5.27 22.76
CA GLN A 6 -2.74 5.97 21.82
C GLN A 6 -2.45 7.47 21.86
N ASN A 7 -2.06 8.05 20.72
CA ASN A 7 -1.64 9.46 20.63
C ASN A 7 -2.77 10.43 20.27
N HIS A 8 -4.00 9.95 20.04
CA HIS A 8 -5.09 10.79 19.55
C HIS A 8 -6.43 10.38 20.17
N GLU A 9 -6.88 11.11 21.20
CA GLU A 9 -8.25 10.96 21.73
C GLU A 9 -9.31 11.59 20.79
N VAL A 10 -8.91 12.52 19.90
CA VAL A 10 -9.86 13.29 19.05
C VAL A 10 -9.91 12.80 17.59
N ARG A 11 -8.83 12.21 17.06
CA ARG A 11 -8.75 11.72 15.68
C ARG A 11 -8.72 10.20 15.64
N VAL A 12 -9.74 9.59 15.06
CA VAL A 12 -9.79 8.14 14.81
C VAL A 12 -8.64 7.78 13.87
N SER A 13 -7.72 6.97 14.36
CA SER A 13 -6.64 6.39 13.57
C SER A 13 -6.78 4.87 13.58
N ARG A 14 -6.58 4.26 12.41
CA ARG A 14 -6.62 2.81 12.24
C ARG A 14 -5.44 2.40 11.38
N THR A 15 -4.72 1.36 11.79
CA THR A 15 -3.70 0.77 10.94
C THR A 15 -4.35 -0.06 9.84
N ILE A 16 -3.82 0.07 8.63
CA ILE A 16 -4.27 -0.66 7.43
C ILE A 16 -3.46 -1.95 7.22
N GLU A 17 -2.98 -2.56 8.29
CA GLU A 17 -2.25 -3.84 8.25
C GLU A 17 -3.16 -4.98 7.80
N GLY A 18 -2.55 -6.02 7.24
CA GLY A 18 -3.24 -7.24 6.83
C GLY A 18 -2.73 -7.81 5.52
N THR A 19 -3.51 -8.71 4.92
CA THR A 19 -3.18 -9.30 3.62
C THR A 19 -3.68 -8.40 2.50
N TRP A 20 -2.77 -7.95 1.65
CA TRP A 20 -3.03 -7.08 0.50
C TRP A 20 -2.79 -7.85 -0.80
N ASP A 21 -3.49 -7.45 -1.84
CA ASP A 21 -3.25 -7.92 -3.21
C ASP A 21 -1.91 -7.35 -3.70
N PHE A 22 -1.11 -8.16 -4.39
CA PHE A 22 0.20 -7.77 -4.91
C PHE A 22 0.41 -8.24 -6.36
N THR A 23 1.13 -7.43 -7.13
CA THR A 23 1.70 -7.80 -8.42
C THR A 23 3.00 -7.04 -8.68
N VAL A 24 3.86 -7.60 -9.52
CA VAL A 24 4.95 -6.87 -10.15
C VAL A 24 4.44 -6.12 -11.38
N VAL A 25 5.04 -4.97 -11.69
CA VAL A 25 4.71 -4.16 -12.86
C VAL A 25 5.99 -3.84 -13.64
N ASP A 26 5.92 -3.96 -14.97
CA ASP A 26 7.06 -3.68 -15.85
C ASP A 26 7.23 -2.18 -16.12
N GLU A 27 6.12 -1.43 -16.14
CA GLU A 27 6.12 0.01 -16.29
C GLU A 27 5.32 0.71 -15.18
N PRO A 28 5.76 1.88 -14.72
CA PRO A 28 5.05 2.68 -13.72
C PRO A 28 3.84 3.42 -14.32
N ASP A 29 3.24 2.96 -15.42
CA ASP A 29 2.03 3.61 -15.96
C ASP A 29 0.86 3.38 -15.00
N LEU A 30 0.60 4.41 -14.22
CA LEU A 30 -0.39 4.45 -13.14
C LEU A 30 -1.84 4.30 -13.64
N SER A 31 -2.10 4.56 -14.92
CA SER A 31 -3.44 4.54 -15.51
C SER A 31 -3.91 3.13 -15.90
N ALA A 32 -2.98 2.24 -16.29
CA ALA A 32 -3.27 0.88 -16.72
C ALA A 32 -3.56 -0.08 -15.54
N GLN A 33 -3.21 0.32 -14.32
CA GLN A 33 -3.20 -0.53 -13.13
C GLN A 33 -4.59 -0.87 -12.58
N ALA A 34 -5.62 -0.09 -12.96
CA ALA A 34 -7.01 -0.40 -12.59
C ALA A 34 -7.49 -1.73 -13.19
N SER A 35 -6.98 -2.10 -14.38
CA SER A 35 -7.33 -3.33 -15.09
C SER A 35 -6.32 -4.46 -14.87
N GLN A 36 -5.27 -4.22 -14.08
CA GLN A 36 -4.21 -5.20 -13.86
C GLN A 36 -4.65 -6.30 -12.89
N SER A 37 -4.26 -7.54 -13.19
CA SER A 37 -4.47 -8.68 -12.30
C SER A 37 -3.47 -8.64 -11.13
N PHE A 38 -3.93 -8.96 -9.93
CA PHE A 38 -3.09 -9.08 -8.73
C PHE A 38 -3.10 -10.53 -8.25
N PRO A 39 -2.24 -11.40 -8.82
CA PRO A 39 -2.28 -12.83 -8.54
C PRO A 39 -1.71 -13.21 -7.17
N TYR A 40 -0.95 -12.32 -6.52
CA TYR A 40 -0.30 -12.60 -5.24
C TYR A 40 -1.02 -11.93 -4.08
N ARG A 41 -0.86 -12.51 -2.90
CA ARG A 41 -1.31 -11.90 -1.64
C ARG A 41 -0.15 -11.81 -0.67
N MET A 42 0.14 -10.60 -0.20
CA MET A 42 1.27 -10.33 0.70
C MET A 42 0.80 -9.72 2.01
N ALA A 43 1.48 -10.06 3.11
CA ALA A 43 1.23 -9.41 4.39
C ALA A 43 1.80 -7.99 4.37
N VAL A 44 1.09 -7.03 4.94
CA VAL A 44 1.56 -5.66 5.15
C VAL A 44 1.47 -5.36 6.65
N PRO A 45 2.58 -4.98 7.31
CA PRO A 45 3.89 -4.70 6.73
C PRO A 45 4.71 -5.98 6.48
N SER A 46 5.30 -6.11 5.28
CA SER A 46 6.37 -7.06 5.00
C SER A 46 7.21 -6.56 3.82
N CYS A 47 8.34 -7.23 3.57
CA CYS A 47 9.17 -7.02 2.38
C CYS A 47 8.81 -8.09 1.34
N TRP A 48 8.52 -7.71 0.09
CA TRP A 48 8.21 -8.70 -0.96
C TRP A 48 9.36 -9.67 -1.20
N GLU A 49 10.59 -9.28 -0.88
CA GLU A 49 11.78 -10.14 -0.99
C GLU A 49 11.69 -11.39 -0.08
N THR A 50 10.77 -11.40 0.89
CA THR A 50 10.51 -12.58 1.73
C THR A 50 9.72 -13.67 0.99
N HIS A 51 9.06 -13.33 -0.12
CA HIS A 51 8.36 -14.30 -0.96
C HIS A 51 9.35 -15.00 -1.90
N PRO A 52 9.33 -16.34 -2.02
CA PRO A 52 10.31 -17.08 -2.82
C PRO A 52 10.43 -16.56 -4.27
N ASP A 53 9.29 -16.30 -4.91
CA ASP A 53 9.19 -15.84 -6.29
C ASP A 53 9.79 -14.44 -6.54
N PHE A 54 9.99 -13.64 -5.48
CA PHE A 54 10.47 -12.25 -5.57
C PHE A 54 11.76 -11.99 -4.80
N SER A 55 12.39 -13.04 -4.27
CA SER A 55 13.62 -12.94 -3.47
C SER A 55 14.78 -12.23 -4.20
N THR A 56 14.84 -12.33 -5.53
CA THR A 56 15.84 -11.68 -6.38
C THR A 56 15.26 -10.64 -7.34
N TYR A 57 13.96 -10.33 -7.22
CA TYR A 57 13.29 -9.42 -8.14
C TYR A 57 13.68 -7.96 -7.85
N ASN A 58 14.15 -7.27 -8.89
CA ASN A 58 14.46 -5.84 -8.86
C ASN A 58 13.58 -5.15 -9.89
N GLY A 59 12.62 -4.36 -9.41
CA GLY A 59 11.64 -3.68 -10.25
C GLY A 59 10.59 -2.99 -9.40
N VAL A 60 9.42 -2.76 -9.98
CA VAL A 60 8.32 -2.05 -9.31
C VAL A 60 7.24 -3.06 -8.91
N GLY A 61 6.80 -2.97 -7.66
CA GLY A 61 5.70 -3.76 -7.12
C GLY A 61 4.50 -2.87 -6.80
N ALA A 62 3.31 -3.33 -7.14
CA ALA A 62 2.05 -2.68 -6.82
C ALA A 62 1.31 -3.46 -5.73
N TYR A 63 0.93 -2.76 -4.65
CA TYR A 63 0.09 -3.28 -3.58
C TYR A 63 -1.31 -2.65 -3.66
N ARG A 64 -2.35 -3.45 -3.43
CA ARG A 64 -3.75 -2.99 -3.44
C ARG A 64 -4.52 -3.51 -2.24
N THR A 65 -5.32 -2.63 -1.65
CA THR A 65 -6.30 -2.98 -0.62
C THR A 65 -7.52 -2.06 -0.71
N ILE A 66 -8.64 -2.49 -0.14
CA ILE A 66 -9.87 -1.69 -0.07
C ILE A 66 -10.08 -1.25 1.38
N VAL A 67 -10.15 0.07 1.58
CA VAL A 67 -10.41 0.66 2.89
C VAL A 67 -11.81 1.29 2.88
N ASN A 68 -12.71 0.74 3.70
CA ASN A 68 -14.05 1.29 3.87
C ASN A 68 -14.05 2.43 4.89
N ILE A 69 -14.34 3.63 4.42
CA ILE A 69 -14.48 4.84 5.24
C ILE A 69 -15.97 4.98 5.60
N ARG A 70 -16.29 4.83 6.90
CA ARG A 70 -17.68 4.72 7.37
C ARG A 70 -18.50 6.01 7.30
N ARG A 71 -17.86 7.17 7.21
CA ARG A 71 -18.49 8.50 7.16
C ARG A 71 -17.67 9.40 6.26
N GLU A 72 -18.31 10.33 5.57
CA GLU A 72 -17.62 11.35 4.78
C GLU A 72 -16.74 12.19 5.71
N ALA A 73 -15.43 12.06 5.54
CA ALA A 73 -14.43 12.65 6.41
C ALA A 73 -13.12 12.85 5.65
N SER A 74 -12.35 13.88 6.02
CA SER A 74 -10.99 14.04 5.51
C SER A 74 -10.09 12.93 6.06
N VAL A 75 -9.60 12.06 5.17
CA VAL A 75 -8.73 10.94 5.52
C VAL A 75 -7.28 11.28 5.20
N ARG A 76 -6.38 10.98 6.14
CA ARG A 76 -4.94 11.07 5.94
C ARG A 76 -4.34 9.67 5.99
N LEU A 77 -3.74 9.23 4.90
CA LEU A 77 -2.95 8.00 4.84
C LEU A 77 -1.51 8.31 5.23
N ILE A 78 -0.93 7.51 6.13
CA ILE A 78 0.44 7.68 6.60
C ILE A 78 1.18 6.36 6.36
N PHE A 79 2.23 6.42 5.55
CA PHE A 79 3.13 5.31 5.28
C PHE A 79 4.43 5.57 6.05
N LYS A 80 4.75 4.69 7.01
CA LYS A 80 5.88 4.90 7.93
C LYS A 80 7.21 4.38 7.41
N GLY A 81 7.19 3.46 6.46
CA GLY A 81 8.39 2.89 5.87
C GLY A 81 8.05 2.31 4.51
N VAL A 82 8.44 3.02 3.47
CA VAL A 82 8.49 2.48 2.11
C VAL A 82 9.94 2.45 1.69
N LYS A 83 10.37 1.38 1.02
CA LYS A 83 11.77 1.27 0.56
C LYS A 83 12.10 2.43 -0.39
N PRO A 84 13.36 2.94 -0.40
CA PRO A 84 13.67 4.30 -0.87
C PRO A 84 13.64 4.55 -2.40
N HIS A 85 13.04 3.66 -3.20
CA HIS A 85 13.11 3.73 -4.66
C HIS A 85 11.77 4.14 -5.32
N GLY A 86 11.15 5.20 -4.79
CA GLY A 86 9.97 5.87 -5.36
C GLY A 86 8.66 5.15 -5.05
N THR A 87 7.69 5.88 -4.49
CA THR A 87 6.36 5.34 -4.18
C THR A 87 5.27 6.20 -4.79
N HIS A 88 4.35 5.58 -5.53
CA HIS A 88 3.16 6.24 -6.04
C HIS A 88 1.91 5.68 -5.36
N LEU A 89 1.04 6.57 -4.90
CA LEU A 89 -0.21 6.22 -4.21
C LEU A 89 -1.39 6.59 -5.11
N LEU A 90 -2.22 5.60 -5.40
CA LEU A 90 -3.42 5.75 -6.21
C LEU A 90 -4.67 5.50 -5.36
N GLY A 91 -5.60 6.46 -5.39
CA GLY A 91 -6.92 6.33 -4.80
C GLY A 91 -7.96 6.28 -5.91
N ARG A 92 -8.73 5.19 -6.01
CA ARG A 92 -9.76 5.01 -7.05
C ARG A 92 -9.28 5.20 -8.50
N GLY A 93 -8.00 4.92 -8.77
CA GLY A 93 -7.38 5.08 -10.09
C GLY A 93 -6.78 6.47 -10.36
N GLU A 94 -6.84 7.39 -9.40
CA GLU A 94 -6.26 8.74 -9.52
C GLU A 94 -5.03 8.89 -8.61
N SER A 95 -4.01 9.60 -9.08
CA SER A 95 -2.79 9.87 -8.30
C SER A 95 -3.11 10.74 -7.09
N CYS A 96 -2.91 10.19 -5.90
CA CYS A 96 -3.15 10.86 -4.62
C CYS A 96 -1.86 11.40 -3.99
N ALA A 97 -0.71 10.78 -4.25
CA ALA A 97 0.60 11.25 -3.79
C ALA A 97 1.75 10.51 -4.51
N ALA A 98 2.89 11.19 -4.61
CA ALA A 98 4.19 10.59 -4.94
C ALA A 98 5.16 10.91 -3.78
N LEU A 99 5.87 9.89 -3.28
CA LEU A 99 6.82 9.97 -2.17
C LEU A 99 8.21 9.53 -2.61
#